data_AF-A0A963V458-F1
#
_entry.id   AF-A0A963V458-F1
#
_cell.length_a   1.000
_cell.length_b   1.000
_cell.length_c   1.000
_cell.angle_alpha   90.00
_cell.angle_beta   90.00
_cell.angle_gamma   90.00
#
_symmetry.space_group_name_H-M   'P 1'
#
loop_
_entity.id
_entity.type
_entity.pdbx_description
1 polymer ?
#
loop_
_entity_poly.entity_id
_entity_poly.type
_entity_poly.pdbx_seq_one_letter_code
_entity_poly.pdbx_strand_id
1 'polypeptide(L)'
;MKHTFIILAAMAALTAGTPAEAKCRVQYKAKMDNPLRLDVGTAELPDDACGSKAAAAAALAPKLASQGWTLLTIMSIVSGG
;
A
#
# COMPACT_ATOMS: atom_id res chain seq x y z
N MET A 1 28.98 38.48 -28.66
CA MET A 1 28.41 37.46 -29.57
C MET A 1 29.31 36.24 -29.55
N LYS A 2 28.74 35.02 -29.58
CA LYS A 2 29.41 33.70 -29.66
C LYS A 2 29.59 32.91 -28.35
N HIS A 3 28.62 32.91 -27.42
CA HIS A 3 28.47 31.79 -26.45
C HIS A 3 27.02 31.30 -26.33
N THR A 4 26.20 31.59 -27.34
CA THR A 4 24.78 31.20 -27.44
C THR A 4 24.63 29.82 -28.11
N PHE A 5 25.47 28.84 -27.77
CA PHE A 5 25.47 27.55 -28.49
C PHE A 5 25.92 26.33 -27.65
N ILE A 6 25.56 26.27 -26.36
CA ILE A 6 25.60 25.00 -25.62
C ILE A 6 24.28 24.84 -24.85
N ILE A 7 23.18 24.91 -25.60
CA ILE A 7 21.92 24.26 -25.26
C ILE A 7 21.92 22.99 -26.10
N LEU A 8 21.58 21.84 -25.49
CA LEU A 8 21.54 20.45 -26.00
C LEU A 8 22.68 19.57 -25.47
N ALA A 9 22.44 18.89 -24.33
CA ALA A 9 22.70 17.46 -24.14
C ALA A 9 22.67 17.11 -22.64
N ALA A 10 21.47 16.88 -22.10
CA ALA A 10 21.27 15.99 -20.93
C ALA A 10 19.78 15.62 -20.85
N MET A 11 19.25 15.12 -21.96
CA MET A 11 17.96 14.42 -21.96
C MET A 11 18.22 12.96 -21.57
N ALA A 12 17.28 12.43 -20.79
CA ALA A 12 17.03 11.00 -20.55
C ALA A 12 17.92 10.29 -19.52
N ALA A 13 17.61 10.50 -18.24
CA ALA A 13 17.55 9.39 -17.29
C ALA A 13 16.07 9.16 -16.95
N LEU A 14 15.34 8.46 -17.85
CA LEU A 14 14.07 7.85 -17.47
C LEU A 14 14.42 6.79 -16.42
N THR A 15 14.19 7.13 -15.15
CA THR A 15 14.23 6.16 -14.06
C THR A 15 13.28 5.03 -14.41
N ALA A 16 13.83 3.85 -14.66
CA ALA A 16 13.08 2.61 -14.81
C ALA A 16 12.18 2.45 -13.57
N GLY A 17 10.88 2.69 -13.73
CA GLY A 17 9.89 2.25 -12.76
C GLY A 17 9.93 0.74 -12.77
N THR A 18 10.40 0.13 -11.68
CA THR A 18 10.27 -1.31 -11.48
C THR A 18 8.80 -1.67 -11.64
N PRO A 19 8.45 -2.77 -12.34
CA PRO A 19 7.08 -3.25 -12.32
C PRO A 19 6.71 -3.42 -10.85
N ALA A 20 5.62 -2.77 -10.43
CA ALA A 20 5.08 -2.99 -9.11
C ALA A 20 4.76 -4.48 -9.02
N GLU A 21 5.62 -5.24 -8.35
CA GLU A 21 5.31 -6.62 -7.96
C GLU A 21 3.90 -6.58 -7.40
N ALA A 22 3.03 -7.47 -7.91
CA ALA A 22 1.59 -7.42 -7.72
C ALA A 22 1.20 -7.73 -6.27
N LYS A 23 1.65 -6.89 -5.33
CA LYS A 23 1.39 -6.98 -3.92
C LYS A 23 -0.09 -6.79 -3.73
N CYS A 24 -0.73 -7.85 -3.27
CA CYS A 24 -2.12 -7.72 -2.90
C CYS A 24 -2.31 -6.59 -1.88
N ARG A 25 -3.22 -5.69 -2.20
CA ARG A 25 -3.53 -4.52 -1.40
C ARG A 25 -4.93 -4.61 -0.82
N VAL A 26 -5.06 -4.43 0.48
CA VAL A 26 -6.36 -4.48 1.16
C VAL A 26 -6.67 -3.14 1.82
N GLN A 27 -7.88 -2.64 1.60
CA GLN A 27 -8.40 -1.47 2.30
C GLN A 27 -9.19 -1.95 3.51
N TYR A 28 -8.97 -1.32 4.66
CA TYR A 28 -9.56 -1.76 5.92
C TYR A 28 -10.01 -0.57 6.77
N LYS A 29 -10.88 -0.88 7.76
CA LYS A 29 -11.16 0.02 8.89
C LYS A 29 -10.68 -0.61 10.18
N ALA A 30 -10.06 0.17 11.04
CA ALA A 30 -9.64 -0.24 12.37
C ALA A 30 -10.06 0.77 13.43
N LYS A 31 -10.11 0.33 14.68
CA LYS A 31 -10.31 1.19 15.84
C LYS A 31 -9.22 0.97 16.90
N MET A 32 -8.94 1.98 17.69
CA MET A 32 -8.18 1.86 18.92
C MET A 32 -9.08 2.37 20.04
N ASP A 33 -9.24 1.60 21.11
CA ASP A 33 -10.09 1.97 22.24
C ASP A 33 -9.24 2.70 23.31
N ASN A 34 -9.84 3.66 24.02
CA ASN A 34 -9.25 4.37 25.17
C ASN A 34 -7.90 5.09 24.92
N PRO A 35 -7.88 6.26 24.24
CA PRO A 35 -9.01 7.00 23.68
C PRO A 35 -9.51 6.41 22.36
N LEU A 36 -10.80 6.55 22.07
CA LEU A 36 -11.39 6.04 20.83
C LEU A 36 -10.78 6.75 19.61
N ARG A 37 -10.10 6.00 18.75
CA ARG A 37 -9.62 6.45 17.43
C ARG A 37 -10.10 5.51 16.34
N LEU A 38 -10.35 6.05 15.17
CA LEU A 38 -10.73 5.30 13.97
C LEU A 38 -9.67 5.53 12.90
N ASP A 39 -9.31 4.47 12.19
CA ASP A 39 -8.38 4.51 11.07
C ASP A 39 -9.01 3.85 9.84
N VAL A 40 -8.76 4.44 8.68
CA VAL A 40 -9.10 3.86 7.37
C VAL A 40 -7.81 3.79 6.60
N GLY A 41 -7.27 2.58 6.51
CA GLY A 41 -5.94 2.35 6.01
C GLY A 41 -5.93 1.42 4.81
N THR A 42 -4.74 1.29 4.24
CA THR A 42 -4.46 0.32 3.19
C THR A 42 -3.18 -0.43 3.57
N ALA A 43 -3.22 -1.76 3.48
CA ALA A 43 -2.09 -2.61 3.81
C ALA A 43 -1.74 -3.52 2.63
N GLU A 44 -0.45 -3.79 2.46
CA GLU A 44 0.03 -4.82 1.56
C GLU A 44 0.11 -6.14 2.31
N LEU A 45 -0.49 -7.18 1.73
CA LEU A 45 -0.47 -8.53 2.26
C LEU A 45 0.22 -9.47 1.26
N PRO A 46 0.76 -10.60 1.73
CA PRO A 46 1.12 -11.72 0.87
C PRO A 46 -0.04 -12.13 -0.04
N ASP A 47 0.25 -12.59 -1.26
CA ASP A 47 -0.77 -12.87 -2.26
C ASP A 47 -1.74 -13.99 -1.85
N ASP A 48 -1.25 -14.97 -1.08
CA ASP A 48 -2.06 -16.05 -0.51
C ASP A 48 -3.13 -15.55 0.48
N ALA A 49 -2.88 -14.42 1.14
CA ALA A 49 -3.83 -13.80 2.07
C ALA A 49 -4.99 -13.08 1.35
N CYS A 50 -4.98 -13.00 0.02
CA CYS A 50 -5.95 -12.21 -0.74
C CYS A 50 -7.02 -13.00 -1.48
N GLY A 51 -7.04 -14.32 -1.28
CA GLY A 51 -8.13 -15.17 -1.79
C GLY A 51 -9.50 -14.84 -1.19
N SER A 52 -9.56 -14.19 -0.03
CA SER A 52 -10.83 -13.75 0.58
C SER A 52 -10.63 -12.64 1.62
N LYS A 53 -11.72 -11.93 1.94
CA LYS A 53 -11.75 -10.97 3.07
C LYS A 53 -11.41 -11.62 4.41
N ALA A 54 -11.79 -12.89 4.60
CA ALA A 54 -11.48 -13.64 5.81
C ALA A 54 -9.98 -13.93 5.93
N ALA A 55 -9.35 -14.39 4.83
CA ALA A 55 -7.90 -14.61 4.77
C ALA A 55 -7.13 -13.29 5.00
N ALA A 56 -7.56 -12.20 4.37
CA ALA A 56 -6.95 -10.90 4.55
C ALA A 56 -7.07 -10.40 5.99
N ALA A 57 -8.24 -10.59 6.62
CA ALA A 57 -8.45 -10.24 8.02
C ALA A 57 -7.56 -11.06 8.95
N ALA A 58 -7.43 -12.37 8.71
CA ALA A 58 -6.57 -13.24 9.50
C ALA A 58 -5.09 -12.85 9.42
N ALA A 59 -4.62 -12.39 8.25
CA ALA A 59 -3.26 -11.91 8.06
C ALA A 59 -3.01 -10.50 8.65
N LEU A 60 -4.01 -9.61 8.56
CA LEU A 60 -3.87 -8.20 8.95
C LEU A 60 -4.16 -7.93 10.44
N ALA A 61 -5.17 -8.60 11.02
CA ALA A 61 -5.58 -8.39 12.40
C ALA A 61 -4.43 -8.50 13.43
N PRO A 62 -3.54 -9.52 13.42
CA PRO A 62 -2.46 -9.59 14.39
C PRO A 62 -1.43 -8.46 14.24
N LYS A 63 -1.21 -7.97 13.00
CA LYS A 63 -0.32 -6.84 12.73
C LYS A 63 -0.88 -5.54 13.34
N LEU A 64 -2.17 -5.30 13.14
CA LEU A 64 -2.87 -4.16 13.72
C LEU A 64 -2.94 -4.25 15.26
N ALA A 65 -3.23 -5.45 15.79
CA ALA A 65 -3.32 -5.67 17.23
C ALA A 65 -1.99 -5.38 17.95
N SER A 66 -0.87 -5.73 17.31
CA SER A 66 0.47 -5.41 17.82
C SER A 66 0.74 -3.90 17.92
N GLN A 67 -0.03 -3.09 17.20
CA GLN A 67 0.02 -1.63 17.23
C GLN A 67 -1.13 -1.02 18.07
N GLY A 68 -1.89 -1.84 18.79
CA GLY A 68 -3.06 -1.42 19.59
C GLY A 68 -4.32 -1.12 18.76
N TRP A 69 -4.34 -1.50 17.48
CA TRP A 69 -5.50 -1.37 16.61
C TRP A 69 -6.28 -2.68 16.54
N THR A 70 -7.60 -2.58 16.65
CA THR A 70 -8.55 -3.66 16.40
C THR A 70 -9.11 -3.51 14.99
N LEU A 71 -8.92 -4.52 14.14
CA LEU A 71 -9.52 -4.56 12.81
C LEU A 71 -11.05 -4.63 12.94
N LEU A 72 -11.75 -3.73 12.26
CA LEU A 72 -13.21 -3.72 12.20
C LEU A 72 -13.72 -4.47 10.97
N THR A 73 -13.18 -4.15 9.79
CA THR A 73 -13.62 -4.77 8.55
C THR A 73 -12.60 -4.61 7.42
N ILE A 74 -12.60 -5.58 6.50
CA ILE A 74 -11.94 -5.47 5.20
C ILE A 74 -12.96 -4.90 4.20
N MET A 75 -12.67 -3.69 3.72
CA MET A 75 -13.52 -2.97 2.77
C MET A 75 -13.40 -3.58 1.37
N SER A 76 -12.17 -3.67 0.88
CA SER A 76 -11.87 -4.17 -0.47
C SER A 76 -10.51 -4.84 -0.50
N ILE A 77 -10.36 -5.78 -1.44
CA ILE A 77 -9.11 -6.43 -1.79
C ILE A 77 -8.86 -6.08 -3.25
N VAL A 78 -7.68 -5.58 -3.55
CA VAL A 78 -7.22 -5.26 -4.88
C VAL A 78 -5.99 -6.12 -5.14
N SER A 79 -6.18 -7.16 -5.95
CA SER A 79 -5.12 -8.00 -6.48
C SER A 79 -4.76 -7.49 -7.88
N GLY A 80 -3.47 -7.34 -8.18
CA GLY A 80 -3.01 -6.94 -9.51
C GLY A 80 -3.06 -8.13 -10.46
N GLY A 81 -4.20 -8.35 -11.13
CA GLY A 81 -4.42 -9.36 -12.16
C GLY A 81 -4.98 -8.73 -13.42
#